data_AF-A0A9Q6LQ65-F1
#
_entry.id   AF-A0A9Q6LQ65-F1
#
_cell.length_a   1.000
_cell.length_b   1.000
_cell.length_c   1.000
_cell.angle_alpha   90.00
_cell.angle_beta   90.00
_cell.angle_gamma   90.00
#
_symmetry.space_group_name_H-M   'P 1'
#
loop_
_entity.id
_entity.type
_entity.pdbx_description
1 polymer ?
#
loop_
_entity_poly.entity_id
_entity_poly.type
_entity_poly.pdbx_seq_one_letter_code
_entity_poly.pdbx_strand_id
1 'polypeptide(L)'
;MIFRQLFDNQTSTYTYLIASDYGKESIIIDPVDSKIDSYIQLLSELSLKLVYSIDTHVHADHVTGSGLLMQQTNCKIIMGKQSKAENISLKANENEPIKIDNLTIQPALLRKI
;
A
#
# COMPACT_ATOMS: atom_id res chain seq x y z
N MET A 1 1.85 11.14 -13.40
CA MET A 1 2.22 10.33 -12.22
C MET A 1 1.92 11.12 -10.97
N ILE A 2 1.12 10.55 -10.07
CA ILE A 2 0.84 11.09 -8.74
C ILE A 2 1.72 10.34 -7.73
N PHE A 3 2.40 11.11 -6.89
CA PHE A 3 3.16 10.61 -5.75
C PHE A 3 2.81 11.48 -4.53
N ARG A 4 2.38 10.84 -3.45
CA ARG A 4 2.11 11.50 -2.17
C ARG A 4 2.81 10.73 -1.07
N GLN A 5 3.68 11.41 -0.35
CA GLN A 5 4.26 10.94 0.90
C GLN A 5 3.44 11.55 2.03
N LEU A 6 2.95 10.70 2.92
CA LEU A 6 2.18 11.06 4.10
C LEU A 6 2.98 10.62 5.32
N PHE A 7 2.89 11.38 6.40
CA PHE A 7 3.65 11.11 7.62
C PHE A 7 2.72 10.99 8.81
N ASP A 8 2.84 9.90 9.56
CA ASP A 8 2.22 9.76 10.86
C ASP A 8 3.21 10.14 11.96
N ASN A 9 2.95 11.26 12.65
CA ASN A 9 3.83 11.77 13.71
C ASN A 9 3.91 10.83 14.93
N GLN A 10 2.87 10.02 15.18
CA GLN A 10 2.82 9.19 16.37
C GLN A 10 3.77 7.99 16.27
N THR A 11 3.81 7.37 15.10
CA THR A 11 4.62 6.17 14.83
C THR A 11 5.88 6.49 14.02
N SER A 12 6.02 7.73 13.56
CA SER A 12 7.06 8.17 12.62
C SER A 12 7.06 7.37 11.31
N THR A 13 5.89 6.87 10.91
CA THR A 13 5.71 6.06 9.70
C THR A 13 5.51 6.96 8.49
N TYR A 14 6.20 6.63 7.40
CA TYR A 14 5.88 7.17 6.08
C TYR A 14 4.95 6.21 5.33
N THR A 15 3.84 6.76 4.84
CA THR A 15 2.92 6.08 3.93
C THR A 15 3.04 6.71 2.55
N TYR A 16 2.99 5.90 1.49
CA TYR A 16 3.09 6.39 0.12
C TYR A 16 1.85 6.02 -0.69
N LEU A 17 1.21 7.02 -1.31
CA LEU A 17 0.15 6.82 -2.30
C LEU A 17 0.70 7.13 -3.70
N ILE A 18 0.56 6.17 -4.61
CA ILE A 18 1.14 6.23 -5.96
C ILE A 18 0.06 5.88 -6.99
N ALA A 19 -0.06 6.69 -8.04
CA ALA A 19 -0.95 6.43 -9.17
C ALA A 19 -0.36 6.95 -10.48
N SER A 20 -0.82 6.40 -11.60
CA SER A 20 -0.36 6.83 -12.93
C SER A 20 -0.83 8.25 -13.27
N ASP A 21 -2.08 8.59 -12.91
CA ASP A 21 -2.70 9.91 -13.08
C ASP A 21 -3.95 10.06 -12.18
N TYR A 22 -4.65 11.19 -12.27
CA TYR A 22 -5.98 11.38 -11.63
C TYR A 22 -7.02 10.43 -12.25
N GLY A 23 -7.98 9.95 -11.46
CA GLY A 23 -9.02 9.06 -11.99
C GLY A 23 -8.59 7.60 -12.21
N LYS A 24 -7.36 7.25 -11.83
CA LYS A 24 -6.68 5.98 -12.17
C LYS A 24 -6.57 5.02 -10.99
N GLU A 25 -6.08 3.82 -11.27
CA GLU A 25 -5.72 2.86 -10.24
C GLU A 25 -4.53 3.36 -9.43
N SER A 26 -4.57 3.09 -8.13
CA SER A 26 -3.53 3.49 -7.19
C SER A 26 -3.11 2.35 -6.27
N ILE A 27 -1.91 2.49 -5.74
CA ILE A 27 -1.41 1.68 -4.63
C ILE A 27 -1.12 2.57 -3.42
N ILE A 28 -1.29 2.01 -2.23
CA ILE A 28 -0.81 2.60 -0.98
C ILE A 28 0.19 1.66 -0.32
N ILE A 29 1.27 2.22 0.23
CA ILE A 29 2.37 1.49 0.85
C ILE A 29 2.48 1.90 2.32
N ASP A 30 2.53 0.92 3.22
CA ASP A 30 2.62 1.05 4.68
C ASP A 30 1.56 2.01 5.27
N PRO A 31 0.25 1.77 5.04
CA PRO A 31 -0.80 2.58 5.65
C PRO A 31 -0.90 2.33 7.17
N VAL A 32 -1.19 3.39 7.92
CA VAL A 32 -1.43 3.32 9.38
C VAL A 32 -2.94 3.34 9.67
N ASP A 33 -3.41 2.46 10.56
CA ASP A 33 -4.84 2.33 10.90
C ASP A 33 -5.50 3.63 11.41
N SER A 34 -4.76 4.46 12.15
CA SER A 34 -5.23 5.73 12.69
C SER A 34 -5.39 6.84 11.65
N LYS A 35 -4.99 6.58 10.40
CA LYS A 35 -5.00 7.55 9.28
C LYS A 35 -5.96 7.18 8.15
N ILE A 36 -6.78 6.14 8.32
CA ILE A 36 -7.69 5.63 7.29
C ILE A 36 -8.56 6.72 6.69
N ASP A 37 -9.22 7.55 7.51
CA ASP A 37 -10.12 8.60 7.01
C ASP A 37 -9.37 9.60 6.11
N SER A 38 -8.12 9.94 6.46
CA SER A 38 -7.28 10.80 5.63
C SER A 38 -6.92 10.15 4.30
N TYR A 39 -6.66 8.84 4.29
CA TYR A 39 -6.38 8.11 3.05
C TYR A 39 -7.61 8.03 2.15
N ILE A 40 -8.79 7.73 2.69
CA ILE A 40 -10.05 7.68 1.94
C ILE A 40 -10.40 9.05 1.36
N GLN A 41 -10.25 10.11 2.16
CA GLN A 41 -10.45 11.47 1.68
C GLN A 41 -9.52 11.79 0.51
N LEU A 42 -8.22 11.50 0.65
CA LEU A 42 -7.23 11.76 -0.40
C LEU A 42 -7.51 10.96 -1.68
N LEU A 43 -7.91 9.69 -1.55
CA LEU A 43 -8.33 8.87 -2.68
C LEU A 43 -9.53 9.51 -3.40
N SER A 44 -10.53 9.98 -2.66
CA SER A 44 -11.70 10.67 -3.22
C SER A 44 -11.33 11.97 -3.93
N GLU A 45 -10.51 12.82 -3.30
CA GLU A 45 -10.08 14.12 -3.86
C GLU A 45 -9.31 13.94 -5.18
N LEU A 46 -8.51 12.88 -5.28
CA LEU A 46 -7.75 12.56 -6.48
C LEU A 46 -8.51 11.67 -7.47
N SER A 47 -9.76 11.29 -7.13
CA SER A 47 -10.61 10.36 -7.88
C SER A 47 -9.92 9.01 -8.15
N LEU A 48 -9.11 8.53 -7.22
CA LEU A 48 -8.31 7.32 -7.38
C LEU A 48 -9.07 6.07 -6.94
N LYS A 49 -8.85 4.97 -7.66
CA LYS A 49 -9.32 3.64 -7.29
C LYS A 49 -8.17 2.88 -6.63
N LEU A 50 -8.24 2.70 -5.31
CA LEU A 50 -7.26 1.90 -4.60
C LEU A 50 -7.41 0.42 -4.99
N VAL A 51 -6.38 -0.16 -5.60
CA VAL A 51 -6.39 -1.58 -6.01
C VAL A 51 -5.47 -2.45 -5.18
N TYR A 52 -4.39 -1.87 -4.64
CA TYR A 52 -3.46 -2.57 -3.76
C TYR A 52 -3.10 -1.76 -2.51
N SER A 53 -3.18 -2.41 -1.37
CA SER A 53 -2.50 -2.00 -0.14
C SER A 53 -1.28 -2.89 0.07
N ILE A 54 -0.11 -2.31 0.24
CA ILE A 54 1.15 -3.04 0.32
C ILE A 54 1.81 -2.75 1.66
N ASP A 55 2.05 -3.78 2.46
CA ASP A 55 2.91 -3.67 3.64
C ASP A 55 4.30 -4.22 3.30
N THR A 56 5.32 -3.39 3.51
CA THR A 56 6.71 -3.74 3.22
C THR A 56 7.23 -4.86 4.13
N HIS A 57 6.73 -4.92 5.36
CA HIS A 57 7.05 -5.92 6.37
C HIS A 57 5.92 -6.03 7.39
N VAL A 58 6.03 -6.97 8.33
CA VAL A 58 5.16 -6.97 9.51
C VAL A 58 5.68 -5.89 10.45
N HIS A 59 4.88 -4.83 10.63
CA HIS A 59 5.26 -3.67 11.44
C HIS A 59 5.23 -4.00 12.95
N ALA A 60 6.16 -3.43 13.70
CA ALA A 60 6.25 -3.60 15.16
C ALA A 60 5.91 -2.30 15.92
N ASP A 61 5.85 -1.20 15.18
CA ASP A 61 5.74 0.18 15.61
C ASP A 61 4.33 0.77 15.39
N HIS A 62 3.55 0.19 14.46
CA HIS A 62 2.19 0.61 14.17
C HIS A 62 1.30 -0.57 13.74
N VAL A 63 -0.02 -0.37 13.83
CA VAL A 63 -1.02 -1.30 13.28
C VAL A 63 -1.29 -0.89 11.83
N THR A 64 -1.14 -1.84 10.91
CA THR A 64 -1.39 -1.57 9.49
C THR A 64 -2.86 -1.22 9.22
N GLY A 65 -3.07 -0.24 8.35
CA GLY A 65 -4.37 0.13 7.81
C GLY A 65 -4.86 -0.79 6.66
N SER A 66 -4.05 -1.73 6.18
CA SER A 66 -4.36 -2.56 5.01
C SER A 66 -5.71 -3.30 5.13
N GLY A 67 -6.03 -3.83 6.31
CA GLY A 67 -7.30 -4.52 6.55
C GLY A 67 -8.53 -3.62 6.43
N LEU A 68 -8.44 -2.41 7.00
CA LEU A 68 -9.52 -1.42 6.95
C LEU A 68 -9.70 -0.87 5.53
N LEU A 69 -8.60 -0.61 4.82
CA LEU A 69 -8.66 -0.19 3.41
C LEU A 69 -9.28 -1.25 2.52
N MET A 70 -8.94 -2.53 2.73
CA MET A 70 -9.59 -3.64 2.01
C MET A 70 -11.10 -3.64 2.25
N GLN A 71 -11.54 -3.47 3.50
CA GLN A 71 -12.97 -3.44 3.83
C GLN A 71 -13.72 -2.27 3.17
N GLN A 72 -13.09 -1.10 3.07
CA GLN A 72 -13.74 0.10 2.53
C GLN A 72 -13.64 0.24 1.00
N THR A 73 -12.58 -0.29 0.39
CA THR A 73 -12.28 -0.07 -1.05
C THR A 73 -12.28 -1.35 -1.88
N ASN A 74 -12.35 -2.51 -1.22
CA ASN A 74 -12.17 -3.83 -1.84
C ASN A 74 -10.81 -4.02 -2.53
N CYS A 75 -9.79 -3.23 -2.13
CA CYS A 75 -8.41 -3.40 -2.60
C CYS A 75 -7.82 -4.73 -2.11
N LYS A 76 -6.81 -5.24 -2.82
CA LYS A 76 -6.07 -6.44 -2.42
C LYS A 76 -4.90 -6.08 -1.51
N ILE A 77 -4.63 -6.93 -0.52
CA ILE A 77 -3.48 -6.76 0.38
C ILE A 77 -2.29 -7.54 -0.18
N ILE A 78 -1.13 -6.89 -0.28
CA ILE A 78 0.12 -7.48 -0.75
C ILE A 78 1.17 -7.40 0.37
N MET A 79 1.87 -8.51 0.59
CA MET A 79 3.09 -8.53 1.40
C MET A 79 4.19 -9.34 0.70
N GLY A 80 5.44 -9.15 1.09
CA GLY A 80 6.55 -9.96 0.58
C GLY A 80 6.34 -11.47 0.81
N LYS A 81 6.79 -12.32 -0.12
CA LYS A 81 6.63 -13.78 -0.07
C LYS A 81 7.10 -14.44 1.23
N GLN A 82 8.13 -13.87 1.85
CA GLN A 82 8.69 -14.27 3.15
C GLN A 82 7.78 -14.00 4.35
N SER A 83 6.75 -13.15 4.20
CA SER A 83 5.81 -12.84 5.27
C SER A 83 5.02 -14.08 5.68
N LYS A 84 4.86 -14.23 6.99
CA LYS A 84 3.99 -15.24 7.62
C LYS A 84 2.58 -14.70 7.90
N ALA A 85 2.30 -13.44 7.53
CA ALA A 85 0.99 -12.85 7.72
C ALA A 85 -0.09 -13.70 7.03
N GLU A 86 -1.15 -13.97 7.78
CA GLU A 86 -2.36 -14.59 7.29
C GLU A 86 -3.31 -13.49 6.77
N ASN A 87 -4.28 -13.84 5.93
CA ASN A 87 -5.24 -12.90 5.33
C ASN A 87 -4.67 -11.86 4.34
N ILE A 88 -3.57 -12.18 3.65
CA ILE A 88 -3.08 -11.40 2.50
C ILE A 88 -3.66 -11.94 1.19
N SER A 89 -3.89 -11.05 0.22
CA SER A 89 -4.43 -11.44 -1.10
C SER A 89 -3.34 -11.96 -2.04
N LEU A 90 -2.14 -11.37 -1.98
CA LEU A 90 -1.02 -11.70 -2.88
C LEU A 90 0.31 -11.68 -2.11
N LYS A 91 1.23 -12.57 -2.52
CA LYS A 91 2.61 -12.60 -2.05
C LYS A 91 3.54 -12.02 -3.12
N ALA A 92 4.13 -10.87 -2.85
CA ALA A 92 5.06 -10.22 -3.77
C ALA A 92 6.36 -11.04 -3.94
N ASN A 93 6.81 -11.17 -5.19
CA ASN A 93 7.96 -11.95 -5.61
C ASN A 93 8.79 -11.09 -6.58
N GLU A 94 10.13 -11.14 -6.50
CA GLU A 94 11.03 -10.38 -7.38
C GLU A 94 10.83 -10.73 -8.86
N ASN A 95 10.36 -11.92 -9.18
CA ASN A 95 10.15 -12.33 -10.57
C ASN A 95 8.76 -11.93 -11.10
N GLU A 96 7.90 -11.34 -10.27
CA GLU A 96 6.49 -11.04 -10.60
C GLU A 96 6.20 -9.56 -10.29
N PRO A 97 6.39 -8.65 -11.26
CA PRO A 97 6.10 -7.24 -11.08
C PRO A 97 4.62 -6.98 -10.84
N ILE A 98 4.32 -6.03 -9.96
CA ILE A 98 2.95 -5.56 -9.70
C ILE A 98 2.65 -4.47 -10.71
N LYS A 99 1.58 -4.65 -11.51
CA LYS A 99 1.19 -3.70 -12.56
C LYS A 99 -0.13 -3.03 -12.19
N ILE A 100 -0.17 -1.71 -12.33
CA ILE A 100 -1.39 -0.90 -12.23
C ILE A 100 -1.36 0.14 -13.34
N ASP A 101 -2.39 0.19 -14.19
CA ASP A 101 -2.43 1.03 -15.39
C ASP A 101 -1.07 1.05 -16.14
N ASN A 102 -0.43 2.23 -16.21
CA ASN A 102 0.84 2.48 -16.91
C ASN A 102 2.07 2.40 -15.97
N LEU A 103 1.91 1.93 -14.72
CA LEU A 103 2.99 1.78 -13.75
C LEU A 103 3.31 0.29 -13.53
N THR A 104 4.61 0.03 -13.38
CA THR A 104 5.13 -1.28 -12.98
C THR A 104 5.97 -1.09 -11.72
N ILE A 105 5.56 -1.74 -10.64
CA ILE A 105 6.29 -1.79 -9.37
C ILE A 105 7.03 -3.11 -9.32
N GLN A 106 8.35 -3.04 -9.21
CA GLN A 106 9.23 -4.19 -9.13
C GLN A 106 9.54 -4.50 -7.66
N PRO A 107 9.01 -5.59 -7.07
CA PRO A 107 9.43 -6.01 -5.74
C PRO A 107 10.94 -6.31 -5.75
N ALA A 108 11.65 -5.80 -4.73
CA ALA A 108 13.04 -6.10 -4.47
C ALA A 108 13.13 -6.69 -3.06
N LEU A 109 13.53 -7.95 -2.96
CA LEU A 109 13.77 -8.62 -1.69
C LEU A 109 15.20 -8.35 -1.29
N LEU A 110 15.37 -7.50 -0.27
CA LEU A 110 16.66 -7.30 0.35
C LEU A 110 17.13 -8.63 0.96
N ARG A 111 18.12 -9.25 0.33
CA ARG A 111 18.81 -10.40 0.90
C ARG A 111 19.50 -9.90 2.17
N LYS A 112 19.21 -10.54 3.30
CA LYS A 112 19.98 -10.30 4.54
C LYS A 112 21.44 -10.59 4.21
N ILE A 113 22.29 -9.57 4.34
CA ILE A 113 23.74 -9.69 4.34
C ILE A 113 24.15 -10.42 5.62
#